data_AF-I6EJG6-F1
#
_entry.id   AF-I6EJG6-F1
#
_cell.length_a   1.000
_cell.length_b   1.000
_cell.length_c   1.000
_cell.angle_alpha   90.00
_cell.angle_beta   90.00
_cell.angle_gamma   90.00
#
_symmetry.space_group_name_H-M   'P 1'
#
loop_
_entity.id
_entity.type
_entity.pdbx_description
1 polymer ?
#
loop_
_entity_poly.entity_id
_entity_poly.type
_entity_poly.pdbx_seq_one_letter_code
_entity_poly.pdbx_strand_id
1 'polypeptide(L)'
;MTGNGSFNDIQIRSDKRNKRNLVKLDNALDRLEALTGYLYEIQYSADGWQTSVGLIAQDAQKALPELVTEDADVISGEKRLRLNYNGIIALLVEGFKTLRHEIKELREK
;
A
#
# COMPACT_ATOMS: atom_id res chain seq x y z
N MET A 1 -15.27 15.95 0.14
CA MET A 1 -14.74 16.36 1.45
C MET A 1 -13.44 15.61 1.65
N THR A 2 -12.30 16.29 1.48
CA THR A 2 -10.96 15.79 1.80
C THR A 2 -10.65 16.17 3.23
N GLY A 3 -10.13 15.22 4.03
CA GLY A 3 -9.84 15.46 5.44
C GLY A 3 -9.41 14.17 6.14
N ASN A 4 -8.80 14.32 7.31
CA ASN A 4 -8.39 13.19 8.13
C ASN A 4 -9.62 12.55 8.76
N GLY A 5 -9.70 11.21 8.71
CA GLY A 5 -10.70 10.43 9.43
C GLY A 5 -10.08 9.78 10.67
N SER A 6 -10.70 9.95 11.83
CA SER A 6 -10.34 9.23 13.06
C SER A 6 -11.47 8.28 13.41
N PHE A 7 -11.17 6.99 13.53
CA PHE A 7 -12.12 5.93 13.81
C PHE A 7 -11.56 5.07 14.93
N ASN A 8 -12.43 4.58 15.83
CA ASN A 8 -12.00 3.65 16.88
C ASN A 8 -11.56 2.30 16.30
N ASP A 9 -12.16 1.86 15.18
CA ASP A 9 -11.83 0.62 14.49
C ASP A 9 -12.27 0.70 13.01
N ILE A 10 -11.56 -0.02 12.14
CA ILE A 10 -11.86 -0.15 10.70
C ILE A 10 -11.86 -1.63 10.33
N GLN A 11 -13.05 -2.19 10.14
CA GLN A 11 -13.25 -3.58 9.71
C GLN A 11 -13.62 -3.63 8.23
N ILE A 12 -12.84 -4.35 7.42
CA ILE A 12 -13.02 -4.42 5.96
C ILE A 12 -13.55 -5.81 5.58
N ARG A 13 -14.70 -5.84 4.90
CA ARG A 13 -15.32 -7.09 4.43
C ARG A 13 -14.39 -7.82 3.47
N SER A 14 -13.90 -9.00 3.88
CA SER A 14 -12.84 -9.74 3.15
C SER A 14 -13.22 -11.21 2.82
N ASP A 15 -14.48 -11.59 3.02
CA ASP A 15 -14.99 -12.95 2.78
C ASP A 15 -14.68 -13.47 1.36
N LYS A 16 -14.22 -14.73 1.26
CA LYS A 16 -13.89 -15.38 -0.02
C LYS A 16 -15.06 -15.37 -1.01
N ARG A 17 -16.30 -15.42 -0.55
CA ARG A 17 -17.51 -15.38 -1.40
C ARG A 17 -17.67 -14.07 -2.18
N ASN A 18 -17.02 -13.00 -1.71
CA ASN A 18 -17.00 -11.70 -2.39
C ASN A 18 -15.80 -11.52 -3.31
N LYS A 19 -15.01 -12.59 -3.54
CA LYS A 19 -13.77 -12.57 -4.33
C LYS A 19 -13.80 -13.69 -5.36
N ARG A 20 -13.23 -13.44 -6.54
CA ARG A 20 -13.11 -14.41 -7.64
C ARG A 20 -11.75 -14.27 -8.28
N ASN A 21 -11.33 -15.29 -9.04
CA ASN A 21 -10.07 -15.29 -9.79
C ASN A 21 -8.86 -15.00 -8.90
N LEU A 22 -8.77 -15.70 -7.76
CA LEU A 22 -7.68 -15.49 -6.80
C LEU A 22 -6.36 -15.96 -7.40
N VAL A 23 -5.44 -15.02 -7.59
CA VAL A 23 -4.05 -15.29 -7.97
C VAL A 23 -3.17 -14.98 -6.77
N LYS A 24 -2.27 -15.90 -6.42
CA LYS A 24 -1.31 -15.69 -5.34
C LYS A 24 -0.26 -14.68 -5.81
N LEU A 25 0.11 -13.75 -4.94
CA LEU A 25 1.19 -12.80 -5.23
C LEU A 25 2.54 -13.53 -5.33
N ASP A 26 3.25 -13.26 -6.41
CA ASP A 26 4.61 -13.71 -6.69
C ASP A 26 5.61 -12.55 -6.54
N ASN A 27 6.91 -12.88 -6.48
CA ASN A 27 8.02 -11.93 -6.39
C ASN A 27 7.78 -10.83 -5.33
N ALA A 28 7.19 -11.23 -4.19
CA ALA A 28 6.73 -10.29 -3.19
C ALA A 28 7.89 -9.47 -2.59
N LEU A 29 9.09 -10.05 -2.48
CA LEU A 29 10.28 -9.32 -2.03
C LEU A 29 10.72 -8.26 -3.02
N ASP A 30 10.92 -8.60 -4.29
CA ASP A 30 11.27 -7.62 -5.34
C ASP A 30 10.27 -6.46 -5.39
N ARG A 31 8.97 -6.76 -5.27
CA ARG A 31 7.91 -5.75 -5.23
C ARG A 31 7.99 -4.87 -3.98
N LEU A 32 8.34 -5.45 -2.81
CA LEU A 32 8.56 -4.70 -1.58
C LEU A 32 9.82 -3.84 -1.65
N GLU A 33 10.89 -4.32 -2.30
CA GLU A 33 12.12 -3.56 -2.51
C GLU A 33 11.92 -2.33 -3.42
N ALA A 34 10.94 -2.39 -4.33
CA ALA A 34 10.55 -1.24 -5.13
C ALA A 34 9.79 -0.16 -4.34
N LEU A 35 9.36 -0.45 -3.09
CA LEU A 35 8.70 0.52 -2.22
C LEU A 35 9.73 1.23 -1.34
N THR A 36 9.56 2.53 -1.15
CA THR A 36 10.35 3.31 -0.19
C THR A 36 9.46 3.94 0.85
N GLY A 37 9.84 3.80 2.12
CA GLY A 37 9.24 4.54 3.23
C GLY A 37 9.80 5.96 3.29
N TYR A 38 8.91 6.95 3.31
CA TYR A 38 9.28 8.36 3.33
C TYR A 38 8.74 9.04 4.58
N LEU A 39 9.58 9.91 5.17
CA LEU A 39 9.13 11.01 6.01
C LEU A 39 8.85 12.20 5.09
N TYR A 40 7.67 12.79 5.17
CA TYR A 40 7.25 13.90 4.32
C TYR A 40 6.31 14.84 5.06
N GLU A 41 6.00 15.97 4.45
CA GLU A 41 4.93 16.84 4.92
C GLU A 41 3.70 16.68 4.03
N ILE A 42 2.52 16.56 4.64
CA ILE A 42 1.24 16.54 3.93
C ILE A 42 0.53 17.87 4.11
N GLN A 43 0.02 18.40 3.01
CA GLN A 43 -0.77 19.62 3.02
C GLN A 43 -2.19 19.32 3.52
N TYR A 44 -2.63 20.00 4.58
CA TYR A 44 -3.99 19.87 5.13
C TYR A 44 -4.82 21.15 4.97
N SER A 45 -4.20 22.28 4.63
CA SER A 45 -4.83 23.53 4.22
C SER A 45 -3.91 24.29 3.26
N ALA A 46 -4.37 25.39 2.66
CA ALA A 46 -3.59 26.15 1.66
C ALA A 46 -2.15 26.46 2.14
N ASP A 47 -2.00 26.87 3.40
CA ASP A 47 -0.71 27.24 3.99
C ASP A 47 -0.26 26.28 5.10
N GLY A 48 -1.01 25.20 5.35
CA GLY A 48 -0.81 24.29 6.47
C GLY A 48 -0.21 22.96 6.03
N TRP A 49 0.98 22.68 6.57
CA TRP A 49 1.71 21.43 6.36
C TRP A 49 1.91 20.70 7.68
N GLN A 50 1.85 19.37 7.64
CA GLN A 50 2.09 18.54 8.82
C GLN A 50 3.01 17.39 8.46
N THR A 51 4.02 17.14 9.29
CA THR A 51 4.88 15.97 9.15
C THR A 51 4.08 14.68 9.26
N SER A 52 4.37 13.75 8.35
CA SER A 52 3.75 12.43 8.24
C SER A 52 4.77 11.42 7.74
N VAL A 53 4.40 10.13 7.76
CA VAL A 53 5.24 9.02 7.29
C VAL A 53 4.37 8.04 6.52
N GLY A 54 4.90 7.50 5.43
CA GLY A 54 4.15 6.58 4.58
C GLY A 54 4.90 6.19 3.31
N LEU A 55 4.14 5.76 2.32
CA LEU A 55 4.64 5.37 1.00
C LEU A 55 4.15 6.36 -0.05
N ILE A 56 4.85 6.42 -1.18
CA ILE A 56 4.42 7.20 -2.34
C ILE A 56 3.64 6.31 -3.31
N ALA A 57 2.48 6.80 -3.76
CA ALA A 57 1.58 6.04 -4.62
C ALA A 57 2.22 5.65 -5.95
N GLN A 58 3.06 6.51 -6.52
CA GLN A 58 3.74 6.25 -7.79
C GLN A 58 4.75 5.10 -7.69
N ASP A 59 5.42 4.93 -6.55
CA ASP A 59 6.32 3.79 -6.33
C ASP A 59 5.53 2.50 -6.18
N ALA A 60 4.42 2.55 -5.44
CA ALA A 60 3.50 1.42 -5.33
C ALA A 60 2.90 1.04 -6.69
N GLN A 61 2.57 2.01 -7.54
CA GLN A 61 2.07 1.77 -8.89
C GLN A 61 3.09 1.04 -9.77
N LYS A 62 4.39 1.39 -9.65
CA LYS A 62 5.47 0.67 -10.36
C LYS A 62 5.66 -0.74 -9.83
N ALA A 63 5.56 -0.93 -8.50
CA ALA A 63 5.74 -2.24 -7.85
C ALA A 63 4.60 -3.22 -8.18
N LEU A 64 3.37 -2.75 -8.09
CA LEU A 64 2.15 -3.51 -8.40
C LEU A 64 1.01 -2.50 -8.67
N PRO A 65 0.60 -2.29 -9.94
CA PRO A 65 -0.40 -1.28 -10.31
C PRO A 65 -1.72 -1.36 -9.52
N GLU A 66 -2.12 -2.56 -9.09
CA GLU A 66 -3.33 -2.85 -8.31
C GLU A 66 -3.28 -2.27 -6.88
N LEU A 67 -2.12 -1.78 -6.44
CA LEU A 67 -1.95 -1.08 -5.16
C LEU A 67 -2.46 0.36 -5.20
N VAL A 68 -2.75 0.91 -6.38
CA VAL A 68 -3.24 2.27 -6.50
C VAL A 68 -4.63 2.33 -7.13
N THR A 69 -5.39 3.32 -6.70
CA THR A 69 -6.61 3.74 -7.36
C THR A 69 -6.50 5.20 -7.74
N GLU A 70 -7.16 5.61 -8.81
CA GLU A 70 -7.24 7.01 -9.21
C GLU A 70 -8.49 7.67 -8.64
N ASP A 71 -8.38 8.95 -8.29
CA ASP A 71 -9.52 9.85 -8.10
C ASP A 71 -9.21 11.25 -8.59
N ALA A 72 -10.27 12.01 -8.86
CA ALA A 72 -10.14 13.42 -9.18
C ALA A 72 -9.91 14.21 -7.88
N ASP A 73 -8.87 15.04 -7.86
CA ASP A 73 -8.68 16.02 -6.81
C ASP A 73 -9.85 16.99 -6.82
N VAL A 74 -10.47 17.16 -5.65
CA VAL A 74 -11.70 17.95 -5.53
C VAL A 74 -11.40 19.46 -5.63
N ILE A 75 -10.13 19.87 -5.52
CA ILE A 75 -9.69 21.27 -5.52
C ILE A 75 -9.13 21.65 -6.89
N SER A 76 -8.19 20.87 -7.45
CA SER A 76 -7.55 21.15 -8.74
C SER A 76 -8.24 20.51 -9.94
N GLY A 77 -9.10 19.49 -9.72
CA GLY A 77 -9.69 18.68 -10.80
C GLY A 77 -8.71 17.71 -11.46
N GLU A 78 -7.44 17.70 -11.02
CA GLU A 78 -6.41 16.82 -11.56
C GLU A 78 -6.50 15.41 -10.99
N LYS A 79 -6.03 14.42 -11.74
CA LYS A 79 -5.96 13.05 -11.24
C LYS A 79 -4.92 12.94 -10.11
N ARG A 80 -5.33 12.33 -9.00
CA ARG A 80 -4.45 11.90 -7.91
C ARG A 80 -4.53 10.39 -7.72
N LEU A 81 -3.45 9.83 -7.18
CA LEU A 81 -3.37 8.41 -6.86
C LEU A 81 -3.58 8.23 -5.36
N ARG A 82 -4.36 7.21 -4.99
CA ARG A 82 -4.56 6.76 -3.62
C ARG A 82 -4.02 5.35 -3.45
N LEU A 83 -3.32 5.15 -2.33
CA LEU A 83 -2.79 3.85 -1.94
C LEU A 83 -3.86 2.94 -1.34
N ASN A 84 -3.86 1.69 -1.78
CA ASN A 84 -4.57 0.58 -1.16
C ASN A 84 -3.65 -0.12 -0.15
N TYR A 85 -3.67 0.33 1.10
CA TYR A 85 -2.84 -0.25 2.16
C TYR A 85 -3.18 -1.73 2.47
N ASN A 86 -4.38 -2.22 2.14
CA ASN A 86 -4.66 -3.66 2.27
C ASN A 86 -3.83 -4.50 1.30
N GLY A 87 -3.56 -3.98 0.09
CA GLY A 87 -2.67 -4.62 -0.88
C GLY A 87 -1.23 -4.63 -0.39
N ILE A 88 -0.77 -3.55 0.25
CA ILE A 88 0.56 -3.49 0.87
C ILE A 88 0.70 -4.56 1.96
N ILE A 89 -0.30 -4.70 2.83
CA ILE A 89 -0.32 -5.75 3.86
C ILE A 89 -0.24 -7.15 3.22
N ALA A 90 -0.95 -7.40 2.11
CA ALA A 90 -0.88 -8.67 1.40
C ALA A 90 0.52 -8.97 0.84
N LEU A 91 1.20 -7.96 0.29
CA LEU A 91 2.60 -8.08 -0.14
C LEU A 91 3.54 -8.39 1.03
N LEU A 92 3.40 -7.68 2.15
CA LEU A 92 4.19 -7.92 3.36
C LEU A 92 4.03 -9.36 3.88
N VAL A 93 2.80 -9.90 3.85
CA VAL A 93 2.53 -11.29 4.25
C VAL A 93 3.26 -12.29 3.36
N GLU A 94 3.21 -12.15 2.04
CA GLU A 94 3.92 -13.06 1.14
C GLU A 94 5.44 -12.84 1.18
N GLY A 95 5.91 -11.60 1.29
CA GLY A 95 7.33 -11.28 1.47
C GLY A 95 7.91 -11.95 2.72
N PHE A 96 7.20 -11.87 3.86
CA PHE A 96 7.64 -12.54 5.08
C PHE A 96 7.68 -14.07 4.96
N LYS A 97 6.73 -14.66 4.24
CA LYS A 97 6.74 -16.11 3.94
C LYS A 97 7.94 -16.48 3.06
N THR A 98 8.25 -15.68 2.05
CA THR A 98 9.43 -15.87 1.18
C THR A 98 10.71 -15.78 2.00
N LEU A 99 10.90 -14.71 2.80
CA LEU A 99 12.06 -14.59 3.69
C LEU A 99 12.18 -15.79 4.64
N ARG A 100 11.08 -16.24 5.23
CA ARG A 100 11.09 -17.40 6.13
C ARG A 100 11.52 -18.67 5.41
N HIS A 101 11.13 -18.84 4.15
CA HIS A 101 11.53 -19.98 3.33
C HIS A 101 13.01 -19.93 3.01
N GLU A 102 13.53 -18.81 2.51
CA GLU A 102 14.96 -18.61 2.22
C GLU A 102 15.83 -18.85 3.46
N ILE A 103 15.43 -18.33 4.63
CA ILE A 103 16.14 -18.57 5.90
C ILE A 103 16.19 -20.06 6.25
N LYS A 104 15.16 -20.84 5.97
CA LYS A 104 15.18 -22.30 6.22
C LYS A 104 16.15 -23.00 5.29
N GLU A 105 16.08 -22.70 4.00
CA GLU A 105 16.98 -23.28 3.00
C GLU A 105 18.45 -22.97 3.29
N LEU A 106 18.75 -21.75 3.76
CA LEU A 106 20.10 -21.35 4.17
C LEU A 106 20.60 -22.08 5.43
N ARG A 107 19.71 -22.52 6.32
CA ARG A 107 20.08 -23.22 7.57
C ARG A 107 20.18 -24.73 7.41
N GLU A 108 19.62 -25.27 6.34
CA GLU A 108 19.69 -26.70 5.98
C GLU A 108 20.91 -27.02 5.09
N LYS A 109 21.64 -25.98 4.66
CA LYS A 109 22.98 -26.08 4.05
C LYS A 109 24.06 -26.11 5.12
#